data_AF-A0A5A9Z484-F1
#
_entry.id   AF-A0A5A9Z484-F1
#
_cell.length_a   1.000
_cell.length_b   1.000
_cell.length_c   1.000
_cell.angle_alpha   90.00
_cell.angle_beta   90.00
_cell.angle_gamma   90.00
#
_symmetry.space_group_name_H-M   'P 1'
#
loop_
_entity.id
_entity.type
_entity.pdbx_description
1 polymer ?
#
loop_
_entity_poly.entity_id
_entity_poly.type
_entity_poly.pdbx_seq_one_letter_code
_entity_poly.pdbx_strand_id
1 'polypeptide(L)'
;MYASAPADAYTAVTAAGIWQKSLSLAFGTTVGQAISESGFFDCHPQYSRQALVVGIYGKACAPERQLLDGDRIEIYRPLNFDPMESRRRRAQHKQNRLSQT
;
A
#
# COMPACT_ATOMS: atom_id res chain seq x y z
N MET A 1 30.33 17.30 -15.53
CA MET A 1 29.99 17.67 -14.14
C MET A 1 28.51 17.35 -13.97
N TYR A 2 28.21 16.19 -13.39
CA TYR A 2 26.86 15.61 -13.39
C TYR A 2 25.96 16.30 -12.38
N ALA A 3 24.80 16.80 -12.82
CA ALA A 3 23.63 16.97 -11.97
C ALA A 3 22.43 16.50 -12.79
N SER A 4 22.05 15.26 -12.52
CA SER A 4 20.95 14.53 -13.15
C SER A 4 19.63 15.29 -12.98
N ALA A 5 18.85 15.37 -14.06
CA ALA A 5 17.52 15.95 -14.09
C ALA A 5 16.60 15.31 -13.03
N PRO A 6 15.65 16.06 -12.43
CA PRO A 6 14.60 15.46 -11.62
C PRO A 6 13.73 14.59 -12.54
N ALA A 7 13.71 13.28 -12.27
CA ALA A 7 12.90 12.34 -13.01
C ALA A 7 11.42 12.66 -12.82
N ASP A 8 10.78 13.08 -13.90
CA ASP A 8 9.33 13.16 -14.06
C ASP A 8 8.68 11.82 -13.71
N ALA A 9 8.15 11.69 -12.49
CA ALA A 9 7.37 10.53 -12.08
C ALA A 9 5.87 10.86 -12.17
N TYR A 10 5.37 11.05 -13.38
CA TYR A 10 3.93 10.98 -13.62
C TYR A 10 3.55 9.52 -13.88
N THR A 11 2.70 8.95 -13.04
CA THR A 11 2.04 7.68 -13.37
C THR A 11 0.57 7.76 -12.97
N ALA A 12 -0.29 7.94 -13.98
CA ALA A 12 -1.71 7.71 -13.86
C ALA A 12 -2.00 6.29 -14.37
N VAL A 13 -2.56 5.43 -13.53
CA VAL A 13 -3.16 4.16 -13.97
C VAL A 13 -4.50 3.97 -13.28
N THR A 14 -5.56 3.91 -14.10
CA THR A 14 -6.86 3.33 -13.77
C THR A 14 -6.97 2.02 -14.57
N ALA A 15 -7.46 0.87 -14.10
CA ALA A 15 -8.33 0.54 -12.97
C ALA A 15 -7.55 0.18 -11.68
N ALA A 16 -7.58 1.13 -10.74
CA ALA A 16 -6.90 1.15 -9.44
C ALA A 16 -5.40 0.80 -9.50
N GLY A 17 -4.60 1.65 -10.16
CA GLY A 17 -3.14 1.59 -10.12
C GLY A 17 -2.57 1.51 -8.71
N ILE A 18 -1.38 0.93 -8.60
CA ILE A 18 -0.64 0.86 -7.33
C ILE A 18 -0.05 2.24 -7.06
N TRP A 19 -0.33 2.80 -5.89
CA TRP A 19 0.37 3.98 -5.40
C TRP A 19 1.76 3.55 -4.92
N GLN A 20 2.81 4.17 -5.47
CA GLN A 20 4.20 3.92 -5.10
C GLN A 20 4.99 5.22 -5.17
N LYS A 21 5.96 5.39 -4.27
CA LYS A 21 6.84 6.56 -4.23
C LYS A 21 8.20 6.19 -3.66
N SER A 22 9.27 6.61 -4.34
CA SER A 22 10.63 6.53 -3.82
C SER A 22 10.93 7.74 -2.93
N LEU A 23 11.58 7.51 -1.79
CA LEU A 23 11.90 8.56 -0.82
C LEU A 23 13.40 8.51 -0.48
N SER A 24 13.97 9.68 -0.25
CA SER A 24 15.28 9.83 0.40
C SER A 24 15.05 10.41 1.78
N LEU A 25 15.34 9.62 2.81
CA LEU A 25 15.00 9.92 4.20
C LEU A 25 16.26 10.04 5.05
N ALA A 26 16.16 10.72 6.18
CA ALA A 26 17.25 10.78 7.15
C ALA A 26 17.52 9.39 7.76
N PHE A 27 18.76 9.15 8.17
CA PHE A 27 19.11 7.93 8.90
C PHE A 27 18.31 7.83 10.21
N GLY A 28 17.83 6.64 10.54
CA GLY A 28 17.02 6.40 11.74
C GLY A 28 15.55 6.80 11.61
N THR A 29 15.10 7.24 10.43
CA THR A 29 13.67 7.49 10.16
C THR A 29 12.85 6.22 10.41
N THR A 30 11.72 6.36 11.10
CA THR A 30 10.81 5.25 11.36
C THR A 30 9.84 5.02 10.21
N VAL A 31 9.22 3.84 10.16
CA VAL A 31 8.16 3.52 9.19
C VAL A 31 7.05 4.57 9.20
N GLY A 32 6.58 4.98 10.38
CA GLY A 32 5.51 5.97 10.52
C GLY A 32 5.90 7.36 10.02
N GLN A 33 7.15 7.77 10.24
CA GLN A 33 7.69 9.03 9.73
C GLN A 33 7.80 8.99 8.20
N ALA A 34 8.35 7.90 7.64
CA ALA A 34 8.46 7.71 6.21
C ALA A 34 7.10 7.78 5.50
N ILE A 35 6.07 7.14 6.05
CA ILE A 35 4.71 7.22 5.48
C ILE A 35 4.16 8.64 5.57
N SER A 36 4.43 9.36 6.65
CA SER A 36 4.01 10.76 6.79
C SER A 36 4.70 11.67 5.77
N GLU A 37 6.02 11.52 5.60
CA GLU A 37 6.82 12.27 4.61
C GLU A 37 6.52 11.89 3.17
N SER A 38 5.99 10.68 2.95
CA SER A 38 5.62 10.21 1.62
C SER A 38 4.46 11.01 0.99
N GLY A 39 3.64 11.69 1.80
CA GLY A 39 2.39 12.34 1.35
C GLY A 39 1.25 11.34 1.11
N PHE A 40 1.37 10.09 1.57
CA PHE A 40 0.35 9.06 1.41
C PHE A 40 -1.03 9.51 1.90
N PHE A 41 -1.09 10.17 3.07
CA PHE A 41 -2.34 10.64 3.65
C PHE A 41 -2.97 11.80 2.86
N ASP A 42 -2.16 12.59 2.18
CA ASP A 42 -2.65 13.68 1.34
C ASP A 42 -3.24 13.12 0.04
N CYS A 43 -2.62 12.08 -0.53
CA CYS A 43 -3.15 11.36 -1.69
C CYS A 43 -4.35 10.47 -1.36
N HIS A 44 -4.45 9.98 -0.13
CA HIS A 44 -5.47 9.02 0.30
C HIS A 44 -6.07 9.37 1.68
N PRO A 45 -6.84 10.46 1.75
CA PRO A 45 -7.42 10.97 3.00
C PRO A 45 -8.42 10.01 3.65
N GLN A 46 -8.91 8.99 2.93
CA GLN A 46 -9.77 7.95 3.48
C GLN A 46 -9.05 7.00 4.46
N TYR A 47 -7.72 6.98 4.49
CA TYR A 47 -6.95 6.16 5.43
C TYR A 47 -6.55 6.98 6.67
N SER A 48 -6.84 6.46 7.85
CA SER A 48 -6.43 7.07 9.12
C SER A 48 -5.07 6.54 9.58
N ARG A 49 -4.28 7.40 10.25
CA ARG A 49 -2.98 7.04 10.84
C ARG A 49 -3.07 5.94 11.90
N GLN A 50 -4.20 5.82 12.61
CA GLN A 50 -4.34 4.87 13.72
C GLN A 50 -4.63 3.42 13.29
N ALA A 51 -5.07 3.20 12.05
CA ALA A 51 -5.58 1.90 11.62
C ALA A 51 -4.75 1.23 10.49
N LEU A 52 -3.60 1.80 10.14
CA LEU A 52 -2.77 1.28 9.06
C LEU A 52 -1.92 0.11 9.53
N VAL A 53 -2.17 -1.06 8.92
CA VAL A 53 -1.27 -2.19 9.04
C VAL A 53 -0.18 -2.03 7.99
N VAL A 54 1.06 -2.05 8.42
CA VAL A 54 2.23 -1.81 7.57
C VAL A 54 3.22 -2.96 7.69
N GLY A 55 3.97 -3.19 6.62
CA GLY A 55 4.99 -4.23 6.58
C GLY A 55 6.23 -3.83 5.82
N ILE A 56 7.31 -4.56 6.06
CA ILE A 56 8.55 -4.48 5.29
C ILE A 56 8.79 -5.86 4.68
N TYR A 57 8.89 -5.92 3.35
CA TYR A 57 9.09 -7.17 2.59
C TYR A 57 8.12 -8.30 3.01
N GLY A 58 6.82 -8.02 3.02
CA GLY A 58 5.78 -8.99 3.36
C GLY A 58 5.65 -9.34 4.85
N LYS A 59 6.42 -8.69 5.74
CA LYS A 59 6.35 -8.93 7.19
C LYS A 59 5.77 -7.71 7.89
N ALA A 60 4.65 -7.90 8.60
CA ALA A 60 4.05 -6.86 9.42
C ALA A 60 5.06 -6.32 10.44
N CYS A 61 5.06 -5.00 10.65
CA CYS A 61 5.97 -4.34 11.57
C CYS A 61 5.31 -3.16 12.27
N ALA A 62 5.89 -2.76 13.41
CA ALA A 62 5.44 -1.59 14.16
C ALA A 62 5.84 -0.30 13.42
N PRO A 63 5.02 0.76 13.45
CA PRO A 63 5.34 2.04 12.84
C PRO A 63 6.57 2.73 13.46
N GLU A 64 6.97 2.35 14.67
CA GLU A 64 8.16 2.84 15.38
C GLU A 64 9.46 2.18 14.91
N ARG A 65 9.39 1.11 14.10
CA ARG A 65 10.57 0.43 13.58
C ARG A 65 11.38 1.39 12.71
N GLN A 66 12.69 1.48 12.97
CA GLN A 66 13.63 2.23 12.13
C GLN A 66 13.85 1.52 10.80
N LEU A 67 13.93 2.31 9.73
CA LEU A 67 14.17 1.83 8.39
C LEU A 67 15.66 1.62 8.12
N LEU A 68 15.95 0.61 7.30
CA LEU A 68 17.26 0.41 6.68
C LEU A 68 17.24 0.90 5.24
N ASP A 69 18.42 1.15 4.69
CA ASP A 69 18.54 1.52 3.28
C ASP A 69 17.97 0.41 2.38
N GLY A 70 17.18 0.81 1.39
CA GLY A 70 16.48 -0.10 0.50
C GLY A 70 15.27 -0.82 1.09
N ASP A 71 14.82 -0.52 2.32
CA ASP A 71 13.58 -1.10 2.85
C ASP A 71 12.36 -0.69 2.01
N ARG A 72 11.53 -1.67 1.63
CA ARG A 72 10.24 -1.42 0.96
C ARG A 72 9.10 -1.50 1.98
N ILE A 73 8.46 -0.37 2.22
CA ILE A 73 7.26 -0.26 3.05
C ILE A 73 6.03 -0.65 2.22
N GLU A 74 5.24 -1.56 2.76
CA GLU A 74 3.98 -2.03 2.21
C GLU A 74 2.84 -1.58 3.11
N ILE A 75 1.82 -0.93 2.54
CA ILE A 75 0.63 -0.47 3.26
C ILE A 75 -0.51 -1.44 2.97
N TYR A 76 -0.96 -2.17 3.98
CA TYR A 76 -2.03 -3.15 3.82
C TYR A 76 -3.40 -2.50 3.98
N ARG A 77 -4.35 -2.96 3.15
CA ARG A 77 -5.75 -2.54 3.24
C ARG A 77 -6.51 -3.47 4.19
N PRO A 78 -7.33 -2.93 5.10
CA PRO A 78 -8.21 -3.75 5.91
C PRO A 78 -9.20 -4.51 5.02
N LEU A 79 -9.60 -5.70 5.47
CA LEU A 79 -10.67 -6.44 4.81
C LEU A 79 -12.01 -5.86 5.23
N ASN A 80 -12.77 -5.37 4.25
CA ASN A 80 -14.12 -4.81 4.48
C ASN A 80 -15.22 -5.88 4.58
N PHE A 81 -14.90 -7.14 4.31
CA PHE A 81 -15.86 -8.24 4.29
C PHE A 81 -15.29 -9.46 5.01
N ASP A 82 -16.19 -10.24 5.59
CA ASP A 82 -15.85 -11.56 6.11
C ASP A 82 -15.29 -12.44 4.98
N PRO A 83 -14.09 -13.04 5.15
CA PRO A 83 -13.45 -13.83 4.11
C PRO A 83 -14.25 -15.06 3.69
N MET A 84 -14.94 -15.72 4.65
CA MET A 84 -15.70 -16.94 4.38
C MET A 84 -16.95 -16.60 3.57
N GLU A 85 -17.65 -15.54 3.94
CA GLU A 85 -18.82 -15.05 3.22
C GLU A 85 -18.45 -14.57 1.81
N SER A 86 -17.34 -13.85 1.66
CA SER A 86 -16.80 -13.44 0.36
C SER A 86 -16.46 -14.66 -0.52
N ARG A 87 -15.86 -15.71 0.06
CA ARG A 87 -15.61 -16.97 -0.65
C ARG A 87 -16.91 -17.66 -1.05
N ARG A 88 -17.91 -17.72 -0.16
CA ARG A 88 -19.22 -18.34 -0.41
C ARG A 88 -19.95 -17.66 -1.58
N ARG A 89 -20.02 -16.33 -1.57
CA ARG A 89 -20.65 -15.54 -2.66
C ARG A 89 -19.98 -15.77 -4.00
N ARG A 90 -18.64 -15.81 -4.03
CA ARG A 90 -17.87 -16.10 -5.27
C ARG A 90 -18.17 -17.49 -5.82
N ALA A 91 -18.28 -18.50 -4.95
CA ALA A 91 -18.62 -19.86 -5.37
C ALA A 91 -20.04 -19.95 -5.94
N GLN A 92 -21.03 -19.33 -5.28
CA GLN A 92 -22.42 -19.29 -5.74
C GLN A 92 -22.55 -18.60 -7.11
N HIS A 93 -21.89 -17.46 -7.31
CA HIS A 93 -21.88 -16.79 -8.61
C HIS A 93 -21.31 -17.66 -9.74
N LYS A 94 -20.29 -18.49 -9.44
CA LYS A 94 -19.72 -19.43 -10.40
C LYS A 94 -20.71 -20.56 -10.74
N GLN A 95 -21.40 -21.11 -9.75
CA GLN A 95 -22.40 -22.16 -9.94
C GLN A 95 -23.62 -21.68 -10.76
N ASN A 96 -24.12 -20.47 -10.47
CA ASN A 96 -25.22 -19.87 -11.22
C ASN A 96 -24.86 -19.60 -12.69
N ARG A 97 -23.59 -19.29 -12.98
CA ARG A 97 -23.12 -19.09 -14.35
C ARG A 97 -23.05 -20.41 -15.13
N LEU A 98 -22.62 -21.50 -14.48
CA LEU A 98 -22.52 -22.83 -15.08
C LEU A 98 -23.89 -23.48 -15.34
N SER A 99 -24.93 -23.07 -14.61
CA SER A 99 -26.30 -23.59 -14.76
C SER A 99 -27.16 -22.79 -15.75
N GLN A 100 -26.67 -21.67 -16.27
CA GLN A 100 -27.34 -20.84 -17.28
C GLN A 100 -26.77 -21.01 -18.70
N THR A 101 -25.76 -21.87 -18.88
CA THR A 101 -25.19 -22.31 -20.17
C THR A 101 -25.60 -23.74 -20.45
#